data_AF-A0AAD9XLN7-F1
#
_entry.id   AF-A0AAD9XLN7-F1
#
_cell.length_a   1.000
_cell.length_b   1.000
_cell.length_c   1.000
_cell.angle_alpha   90.00
_cell.angle_beta   90.00
_cell.angle_gamma   90.00
#
_symmetry.space_group_name_H-M   'P 1'
#
loop_
_entity.id
_entity.type
_entity.pdbx_description
1 polymer ?
#
loop_
_entity_poly.entity_id
_entity_poly.type
_entity_poly.pdbx_seq_one_letter_code
_entity_poly.pdbx_strand_id
1 'polypeptide(L)'
;MIMDYSHFGDVVSFDTTYKTNKENRSFGVFVGLNHHRETVVFGTALMYDETMDSFIWLFKTFVWAMSEKIPKTILADQDVAMAKAISHVMPNTYHRLCTWNMMQNVLKHVNGVFRGLDEVKSILSKFIDEIEEENQFLIAWNEMLEKYNAYNNNWLKCIFNIQEKWAYAYVRHAWSAGMNST
;
A
#
# COMPACT_ATOMS: atom_id res chain seq x y z
N MET A 1 -23.03 -0.88 -2.41
CA MET A 1 -22.03 -0.04 -1.68
C MET A 1 -22.11 -0.25 -0.17
N ILE A 2 -23.06 0.34 0.58
CA ILE A 2 -23.09 0.21 2.06
C ILE A 2 -23.30 -1.24 2.52
N MET A 3 -24.27 -1.95 1.93
CA MET A 3 -24.52 -3.36 2.22
C MET A 3 -23.35 -4.27 1.82
N ASP A 4 -22.62 -3.95 0.75
CA ASP A 4 -21.44 -4.74 0.37
C ASP A 4 -20.30 -4.48 1.37
N TYR A 5 -20.08 -3.23 1.75
CA TYR A 5 -19.08 -2.85 2.73
C TYR A 5 -19.37 -3.42 4.12
N SER A 6 -20.64 -3.52 4.52
CA SER A 6 -21.00 -4.14 5.80
C SER A 6 -20.51 -5.59 5.90
N HIS A 7 -20.52 -6.33 4.79
CA HIS A 7 -20.07 -7.72 4.73
C HIS A 7 -18.59 -7.87 4.35
N PHE A 8 -18.08 -7.02 3.46
CA PHE A 8 -16.78 -7.20 2.80
C PHE A 8 -15.76 -6.09 3.08
N GLY A 9 -16.16 -5.02 3.78
CA GLY A 9 -15.34 -3.83 4.07
C GLY A 9 -14.29 -4.02 5.17
N ASP A 10 -13.98 -5.24 5.58
CA ASP A 10 -12.92 -5.49 6.56
C ASP A 10 -11.52 -5.25 5.95
N VAL A 11 -11.37 -5.45 4.64
CA VAL A 11 -10.19 -5.05 3.86
C VAL A 11 -10.62 -4.12 2.74
N VAL A 12 -9.93 -2.99 2.63
CA VAL A 12 -10.16 -2.02 1.57
C VAL A 12 -8.85 -1.67 0.89
N SER A 13 -8.85 -1.68 -0.43
CA SER A 13 -7.87 -0.99 -1.25
C SER A 13 -8.34 0.44 -1.51
N PHE A 14 -7.43 1.40 -1.37
CA PHE A 14 -7.65 2.77 -1.78
C PHE A 14 -6.48 3.25 -2.63
N ASP A 15 -6.79 3.77 -3.81
CA ASP A 15 -5.81 4.36 -4.71
C ASP A 15 -6.34 5.65 -5.31
N THR A 16 -5.42 6.59 -5.53
CA THR A 16 -5.71 7.85 -6.21
C THR A 16 -5.07 7.84 -7.58
N THR A 17 -5.92 7.85 -8.61
CA THR A 17 -5.45 8.01 -9.97
C THR A 17 -5.18 9.50 -10.25
N TYR A 18 -3.95 9.79 -10.64
CA TYR A 18 -3.47 11.15 -10.86
C TYR A 18 -3.90 11.69 -12.22
N LYS A 19 -4.60 12.83 -12.23
CA LYS A 19 -4.60 13.86 -13.29
C LYS A 19 -4.74 13.40 -14.74
N THR A 20 -5.59 12.42 -15.00
CA THR A 20 -5.96 12.04 -16.39
C THR A 20 -7.08 12.91 -16.96
N ASN A 21 -7.73 13.73 -16.13
CA ASN A 21 -8.76 14.66 -16.56
C ASN A 21 -8.19 16.05 -16.89
N LYS A 22 -8.90 16.81 -17.75
CA LYS A 22 -8.49 18.16 -18.20
C LYS A 22 -8.25 19.15 -17.05
N GLU A 23 -8.85 18.88 -15.90
CA GLU A 23 -8.83 19.73 -14.70
C GLU A 23 -7.75 19.32 -13.70
N ASN A 24 -6.91 18.33 -14.02
CA ASN A 24 -5.80 17.89 -13.18
C ASN A 24 -6.22 17.50 -11.74
N ARG A 25 -7.43 16.95 -11.58
CA ARG A 25 -7.98 16.53 -10.28
C ARG A 25 -7.71 15.05 -10.00
N SER A 26 -7.48 14.73 -8.73
CA SER A 26 -7.24 13.37 -8.26
C SER A 26 -8.56 12.62 -8.07
N PHE A 27 -8.60 11.37 -8.55
CA PHE A 27 -9.78 10.51 -8.43
C PHE A 27 -9.44 9.31 -7.56
N GLY A 28 -10.01 9.28 -6.36
CA GLY A 28 -9.86 8.22 -5.37
C GLY A 28 -10.95 7.16 -5.51
N VAL A 29 -10.57 5.88 -5.39
CA VAL A 29 -11.49 4.75 -5.45
C VAL A 29 -11.25 3.84 -4.25
N PHE A 30 -12.32 3.50 -3.53
CA PHE A 30 -12.33 2.49 -2.47
C PHE A 30 -12.87 1.18 -3.03
N VAL A 31 -12.06 0.13 -2.92
CA VAL A 31 -12.33 -1.19 -3.52
C VAL A 31 -12.12 -2.29 -2.48
N GLY A 32 -12.87 -3.37 -2.56
CA GLY A 32 -12.60 -4.61 -1.82
C GLY A 32 -12.91 -5.83 -2.66
N LEU A 33 -12.98 -6.98 -1.99
CA LEU A 33 -13.34 -8.26 -2.61
C LEU A 33 -14.59 -8.84 -1.96
N ASN A 34 -15.50 -9.38 -2.77
CA ASN A 34 -16.60 -10.20 -2.25
C ASN A 34 -16.13 -11.64 -1.95
N HIS A 35 -17.05 -12.50 -1.52
CA HIS A 35 -16.80 -13.91 -1.23
C HIS A 35 -16.38 -14.76 -2.45
N HIS A 36 -16.60 -14.28 -3.67
CA HIS A 36 -16.13 -14.88 -4.91
C HIS A 36 -14.77 -14.34 -5.37
N ARG A 37 -14.12 -13.48 -4.57
CA ARG A 37 -12.91 -12.74 -4.93
C ARG A 37 -13.10 -11.80 -6.12
N GLU A 38 -14.34 -11.36 -6.34
CA GLU A 38 -14.64 -10.35 -7.36
C GLU A 38 -14.48 -8.96 -6.75
N THR A 39 -13.97 -8.05 -7.55
CA THR A 39 -13.75 -6.65 -7.19
C THR A 39 -15.08 -5.94 -6.95
N VAL A 40 -15.22 -5.30 -5.78
CA VAL A 40 -16.39 -4.49 -5.42
C VAL A 40 -15.95 -3.07 -5.13
N VAL A 41 -16.55 -2.09 -5.80
CA VAL A 41 -16.33 -0.67 -5.51
C VAL A 41 -17.22 -0.26 -4.35
N PHE A 42 -16.62 0.16 -3.25
CA PHE A 42 -17.33 0.66 -2.07
C PHE A 42 -17.64 2.15 -2.17
N GLY A 43 -16.79 2.93 -2.84
CA GLY A 43 -17.01 4.35 -3.01
C GLY A 43 -15.97 4.97 -3.92
N THR A 44 -16.26 6.17 -4.40
CA THR A 44 -15.34 6.98 -5.19
C THR A 44 -15.39 8.42 -4.73
N ALA A 45 -14.30 9.16 -4.94
CA ALA A 45 -14.22 10.56 -4.60
C ALA A 45 -13.38 11.32 -5.62
N LEU A 46 -13.85 12.50 -6.01
CA LEU A 46 -13.08 13.46 -6.77
C LEU A 46 -12.51 14.50 -5.82
N MET A 47 -11.19 14.54 -5.70
CA MET A 47 -10.48 15.44 -4.79
C MET A 47 -9.88 16.61 -5.56
N TYR A 48 -9.80 17.76 -4.89
CA TYR A 48 -9.14 18.94 -5.45
C TYR A 48 -7.62 18.82 -5.38
N ASP A 49 -7.09 18.35 -4.25
CA ASP A 49 -5.67 18.12 -4.00
C ASP A 49 -5.44 16.85 -3.17
N GLU A 50 -4.18 16.44 -3.07
CA GLU A 50 -3.70 15.29 -2.30
C GLU A 50 -2.98 15.76 -1.03
N THR A 51 -3.60 16.68 -0.29
CA THR A 51 -3.08 17.14 1.01
C THR A 51 -3.57 16.23 2.15
N MET A 52 -2.89 16.29 3.29
CA MET A 52 -3.28 15.53 4.48
C MET A 52 -4.70 15.89 4.93
N ASP A 53 -5.07 17.18 4.89
CA ASP A 53 -6.41 17.63 5.29
C ASP A 53 -7.49 17.12 4.33
N SER A 54 -7.23 17.12 3.02
CA SER A 54 -8.12 16.53 2.02
C SER A 54 -8.32 15.03 2.24
N PHE A 55 -7.25 14.28 2.53
CA PHE A 55 -7.37 12.86 2.86
C PHE A 55 -8.09 12.62 4.19
N ILE A 56 -7.85 13.44 5.23
CA ILE A 56 -8.59 13.34 6.50
C ILE A 56 -10.08 13.54 6.26
N TRP A 57 -10.45 14.57 5.50
CA TRP A 57 -11.84 14.82 5.14
C TRP A 57 -12.44 13.64 4.38
N LEU A 58 -11.71 13.12 3.38
CA LEU A 58 -12.16 11.99 2.57
C LEU A 58 -12.39 10.75 3.43
N PHE A 59 -11.41 10.33 4.23
CA PHE A 59 -11.52 9.13 5.05
C PHE A 59 -12.59 9.27 6.14
N LYS A 60 -12.75 10.44 6.76
CA LYS A 60 -13.86 10.69 7.70
C LYS A 60 -15.21 10.56 7.01
N THR A 61 -15.34 11.15 5.82
CA THR A 61 -16.58 11.08 5.03
C THR A 61 -16.90 9.65 4.61
N PHE A 62 -15.88 8.89 4.19
CA PHE A 62 -16.03 7.48 3.84
C PHE A 62 -16.51 6.64 5.02
N VAL A 63 -15.84 6.72 6.18
CA VAL A 63 -16.22 5.97 7.39
C VAL A 63 -17.63 6.33 7.85
N TRP A 64 -17.96 7.62 7.85
CA TRP A 64 -19.31 8.10 8.18
C TRP A 64 -20.37 7.53 7.23
N ALA A 65 -20.12 7.59 5.92
CA ALA A 65 -21.03 7.05 4.91
C ALA A 65 -21.17 5.51 4.99
N MET A 66 -20.18 4.83 5.56
CA MET A 66 -20.14 3.39 5.79
C MET A 66 -20.61 2.98 7.19
N SER A 67 -21.47 3.79 7.80
CA SER A 67 -22.08 3.53 9.11
C SER A 67 -21.06 3.35 10.23
N GLU A 68 -20.00 4.17 10.23
CA GLU A 68 -18.91 4.17 11.21
C GLU A 68 -18.11 2.85 11.27
N LYS A 69 -18.28 1.96 10.29
CA LYS A 69 -17.49 0.73 10.20
C LYS A 69 -16.10 1.05 9.64
N ILE A 70 -15.09 0.91 10.48
CA ILE A 70 -13.67 1.10 10.15
C ILE A 70 -13.10 -0.23 9.59
N PRO A 71 -12.34 -0.21 8.47
CA PRO A 71 -11.71 -1.41 7.94
C PRO A 71 -10.60 -1.90 8.87
N LYS A 72 -10.35 -3.20 8.92
CA LYS A 72 -9.23 -3.77 9.68
C LYS A 72 -7.89 -3.53 8.98
N THR A 73 -7.90 -3.60 7.65
CA THR A 73 -6.72 -3.39 6.82
C THR A 73 -7.05 -2.46 5.66
N ILE A 74 -6.18 -1.50 5.41
CA ILE A 74 -6.23 -0.67 4.21
C ILE A 74 -4.96 -0.89 3.38
N LEU A 75 -5.13 -1.21 2.10
CA LEU A 75 -4.06 -1.21 1.11
C LEU A 75 -4.05 0.16 0.44
N ALA A 76 -2.93 0.86 0.53
CA ALA A 76 -2.76 2.17 -0.07
C ALA A 76 -1.33 2.35 -0.61
N ASP A 77 -1.09 3.48 -1.26
CA ASP A 77 0.23 3.84 -1.74
C ASP A 77 1.17 4.30 -0.60
N GLN A 78 2.39 4.69 -0.96
CA GLN A 78 3.40 5.16 -0.01
C GLN A 78 3.27 6.68 0.27
N ASP A 79 2.16 7.33 -0.10
CA ASP A 79 2.03 8.78 0.07
C ASP A 79 2.02 9.17 1.55
N VAL A 80 2.82 10.19 1.87
CA VAL A 80 3.05 10.61 3.26
C VAL A 80 1.80 11.29 3.83
N ALA A 81 1.07 12.06 3.01
CA ALA A 81 -0.15 12.73 3.45
C ALA A 81 -1.26 11.71 3.70
N MET A 82 -1.42 10.73 2.79
CA MET A 82 -2.36 9.64 2.91
C MET A 82 -2.06 8.76 4.13
N ALA A 83 -0.79 8.36 4.33
CA ALA A 83 -0.40 7.55 5.48
C ALA A 83 -0.68 8.25 6.83
N LYS A 84 -0.43 9.56 6.91
CA LYS A 84 -0.76 10.37 8.10
C LYS A 84 -2.26 10.49 8.32
N ALA A 85 -3.03 10.70 7.25
CA ALA A 85 -4.47 10.79 7.32
C ALA A 85 -5.12 9.46 7.77
N ILE A 86 -4.67 8.32 7.24
CA ILE A 86 -5.10 6.98 7.69
C ILE A 86 -4.83 6.83 9.19
N SER A 87 -3.61 7.13 9.64
CA SER A 87 -3.23 7.00 11.05
C SER A 87 -4.05 7.93 11.96
N HIS A 88 -4.50 9.08 11.45
CA HIS A 88 -5.33 10.04 12.18
C HIS A 88 -6.80 9.62 12.26
N VAL A 89 -7.39 9.14 11.16
CA VAL A 89 -8.82 8.83 11.08
C VAL A 89 -9.13 7.41 11.55
N MET A 90 -8.22 6.47 11.28
CA MET A 90 -8.40 5.04 11.50
C MET A 90 -7.15 4.45 12.19
N PRO A 91 -6.85 4.84 13.44
CA PRO A 91 -5.57 4.50 14.11
C PRO A 91 -5.36 3.01 14.35
N ASN A 92 -6.43 2.22 14.39
CA ASN A 92 -6.38 0.76 14.58
C ASN A 92 -6.39 -0.02 13.26
N THR A 93 -6.51 0.67 12.12
CA THR A 93 -6.46 0.02 10.81
C THR A 93 -5.01 -0.24 10.44
N TYR A 94 -4.72 -1.47 10.07
CA TYR A 94 -3.41 -1.82 9.56
C TYR A 94 -3.21 -1.26 8.15
N HIS A 95 -2.23 -0.38 7.99
CA HIS A 95 -1.88 0.21 6.71
C HIS A 95 -0.83 -0.66 6.02
N ARG A 96 -1.25 -1.42 5.01
CA ARG A 96 -0.38 -2.22 4.13
C ARG A 96 -0.09 -1.45 2.84
N LEU A 97 1.16 -1.51 2.37
CA LEU A 97 1.51 -0.93 1.08
C LEU A 97 1.08 -1.84 -0.06
N CYS A 98 0.54 -1.23 -1.11
CA CYS A 98 0.28 -1.88 -2.38
C CYS A 98 1.59 -2.38 -3.03
N THR A 99 1.68 -3.68 -3.33
CA THR A 99 2.87 -4.29 -3.95
C THR A 99 3.15 -3.73 -5.34
N TRP A 100 2.10 -3.39 -6.09
CA TRP A 100 2.24 -2.75 -7.40
C TRP A 100 2.91 -1.38 -7.31
N ASN A 101 2.39 -0.48 -6.48
CA ASN A 101 2.95 0.87 -6.32
C ASN A 101 4.38 0.83 -5.79
N MET A 102 4.67 -0.11 -4.89
CA MET A 102 6.02 -0.37 -4.40
C MET A 102 6.95 -0.82 -5.53
N MET A 103 6.55 -1.78 -6.37
CA MET A 103 7.35 -2.20 -7.54
C MET A 103 7.58 -1.04 -8.51
N GLN A 104 6.59 -0.18 -8.75
CA GLN A 104 6.79 1.00 -9.59
C GLN A 104 7.81 1.98 -8.98
N ASN A 105 7.76 2.21 -7.66
CA ASN A 105 8.68 3.10 -6.97
C ASN A 105 10.11 2.55 -6.95
N VAL A 106 10.27 1.26 -6.71
CA VAL A 106 11.54 0.55 -6.86
C VAL A 106 12.14 0.84 -8.23
N LEU A 107 11.39 0.53 -9.31
CA LEU A 107 11.93 0.63 -10.67
C LEU A 107 12.35 2.07 -11.01
N LYS A 108 11.75 3.09 -10.39
CA LYS A 108 12.18 4.48 -10.53
C LYS A 108 13.48 4.80 -9.78
N HIS A 109 13.69 4.22 -8.61
CA HIS A 109 14.78 4.63 -7.69
C HIS A 109 16.01 3.73 -7.69
N VAL A 110 15.90 2.47 -8.13
CA VAL A 110 17.01 1.50 -8.06
C VAL A 110 17.36 0.84 -9.39
N ASN A 111 16.81 1.28 -10.52
CA ASN A 111 17.17 0.75 -11.85
C ASN A 111 18.67 0.94 -12.20
N GLY A 112 19.37 1.87 -11.55
CA GLY A 112 20.82 2.06 -11.69
C GLY A 112 21.68 1.26 -10.69
N VAL A 113 21.07 0.62 -9.70
CA VAL A 113 21.77 -0.14 -8.64
C VAL A 113 21.86 -1.62 -8.99
N PHE A 114 20.80 -2.17 -9.58
CA PHE A 114 20.69 -3.57 -9.97
C PHE A 114 20.97 -3.76 -11.47
N ARG A 115 21.31 -4.99 -11.90
CA ARG A 115 21.73 -5.26 -13.30
C ARG A 115 20.52 -5.44 -14.24
N GLY A 116 19.47 -4.64 -14.06
CA GLY A 116 18.29 -4.60 -14.91
C GLY A 116 16.97 -4.93 -14.21
N LEU A 117 15.86 -4.65 -14.90
CA LEU A 117 14.49 -4.68 -14.36
C LEU A 117 14.05 -6.07 -13.87
N ASP A 118 14.47 -7.14 -14.55
CA ASP A 118 14.07 -8.51 -14.18
C ASP A 118 14.74 -8.98 -12.88
N GLU A 119 16.01 -8.59 -12.67
CA GLU A 119 16.73 -8.88 -11.45
C GLU A 119 16.14 -8.12 -10.25
N VAL A 120 15.78 -6.84 -10.46
CA VAL A 120 15.08 -6.02 -9.46
C VAL A 120 13.78 -6.68 -9.00
N LYS A 121 12.93 -7.08 -9.95
CA LYS A 121 11.65 -7.74 -9.65
C LYS A 121 11.86 -9.05 -8.90
N SER A 122 12.78 -9.89 -9.38
CA SER A 122 13.07 -11.18 -8.75
C SER A 122 13.54 -11.01 -7.30
N ILE A 123 14.41 -10.05 -7.02
CA ILE A 123 14.90 -9.79 -5.67
C ILE A 123 13.77 -9.33 -4.75
N LEU A 124 12.94 -8.40 -5.21
CA LEU A 124 11.90 -7.83 -4.36
C LEU A 124 10.73 -8.76 -4.13
N SER A 125 10.35 -9.56 -5.13
CA SER A 125 9.34 -10.60 -4.95
C SER A 125 9.72 -11.56 -3.83
N LYS A 126 11.01 -11.88 -3.65
CA LYS A 126 11.45 -12.70 -2.51
C LYS A 126 11.11 -12.05 -1.16
N PHE A 127 11.35 -10.76 -1.02
CA PHE A 127 11.05 -10.04 0.22
C PHE A 127 9.55 -9.78 0.44
N ILE A 128 8.80 -9.61 -0.64
CA ILE A 128 7.35 -9.28 -0.60
C ILE A 128 6.49 -10.53 -0.40
N ASP A 129 6.92 -11.68 -0.91
CA ASP A 129 6.06 -12.88 -1.00
C ASP A 129 6.69 -14.18 -0.45
N GLU A 130 8.02 -14.30 -0.37
CA GLU A 130 8.67 -15.61 -0.08
C GLU A 130 9.25 -15.72 1.34
N ILE A 131 9.87 -14.67 1.86
CA ILE A 131 10.59 -14.75 3.14
C ILE A 131 9.62 -14.57 4.32
N GLU A 132 9.38 -15.65 5.06
CA GLU A 132 8.42 -15.69 6.18
C GLU A 132 9.00 -15.27 7.53
N GLU A 133 10.29 -15.48 7.74
CA GLU A 133 10.92 -15.30 9.05
C GLU A 133 11.73 -14.00 9.07
N GLU A 134 11.56 -13.20 10.13
CA GLU A 134 12.21 -11.89 10.26
C GLU A 134 13.74 -11.99 10.26
N ASN A 135 14.30 -13.06 10.86
CA ASN A 135 15.74 -13.28 10.85
C ASN A 135 16.27 -13.56 9.43
N GLN A 136 15.56 -14.36 8.65
CA GLN A 136 15.90 -14.65 7.26
C GLN A 136 15.76 -13.40 6.40
N PHE A 137 14.75 -12.57 6.66
CA PHE A 137 14.58 -11.29 6.00
C PHE A 137 15.80 -10.39 6.21
N LEU A 138 16.24 -10.23 7.47
CA LEU A 138 17.40 -9.39 7.80
C LEU A 138 18.71 -9.92 7.19
N ILE A 139 18.91 -11.23 7.16
CA ILE A 139 20.09 -11.85 6.53
C ILE A 139 20.05 -11.57 5.02
N ALA A 140 18.97 -11.94 4.33
CA ALA A 140 18.83 -11.76 2.90
C ALA A 140 18.89 -10.29 2.47
N TRP A 141 18.35 -9.37 3.30
CA TRP A 141 18.40 -7.94 3.05
C TRP A 141 19.84 -7.42 3.10
N ASN A 142 20.63 -7.82 4.11
CA ASN A 142 22.03 -7.44 4.21
C ASN A 142 22.89 -8.02 3.08
N GLU A 143 22.66 -9.29 2.71
CA GLU A 143 23.34 -9.93 1.57
C GLU A 143 23.05 -9.20 0.25
N MET A 144 21.80 -8.75 0.05
CA MET A 144 21.42 -7.93 -1.09
C MET A 144 22.16 -6.59 -1.09
N LEU A 145 22.20 -5.89 0.05
CA LEU A 145 22.92 -4.61 0.15
C LEU A 145 24.43 -4.78 -0.14
N GLU A 146 25.03 -5.87 0.31
CA GLU A 146 26.44 -6.19 0.04
C GLU A 146 26.68 -6.46 -1.45
N LYS A 147 25.90 -7.37 -2.03
CA LYS A 147 26.03 -7.80 -3.43
C LYS A 147 25.99 -6.63 -4.43
N TYR A 148 25.16 -5.61 -4.15
CA TYR A 148 24.99 -4.44 -5.02
C TYR A 148 25.66 -3.17 -4.49
N ASN A 149 26.44 -3.26 -3.40
CA ASN A 149 27.05 -2.11 -2.74
C ASN A 149 26.05 -0.97 -2.48
N ALA A 150 24.86 -1.34 -2.00
CA ALA A 150 23.68 -0.47 -1.96
C ALA A 150 23.40 0.13 -0.57
N TYR A 151 24.30 -0.05 0.40
CA TYR A 151 24.15 0.44 1.78
C TYR A 151 23.86 1.95 1.89
N ASN A 152 24.30 2.75 0.91
CA ASN A 152 24.08 4.20 0.90
C ASN A 152 22.87 4.64 0.07
N ASN A 153 22.08 3.71 -0.48
CA ASN A 153 20.89 4.05 -1.22
C ASN A 153 19.78 4.54 -0.27
N ASN A 154 19.40 5.82 -0.40
CA ASN A 154 18.40 6.44 0.47
C ASN A 154 17.02 5.78 0.36
N TRP A 155 16.63 5.34 -0.83
CA TRP A 155 15.33 4.71 -1.04
C TRP A 155 15.26 3.35 -0.36
N LEU A 156 16.31 2.52 -0.46
CA LEU A 156 16.39 1.23 0.26
C LEU A 156 16.36 1.42 1.78
N LYS A 157 17.00 2.46 2.32
CA LYS A 157 16.87 2.80 3.75
C LYS A 157 15.43 3.16 4.12
N CYS A 158 14.77 3.98 3.29
CA CYS A 158 13.39 4.39 3.53
C CYS A 158 12.41 3.22 3.50
N ILE A 159 12.53 2.32 2.51
CA ILE A 159 11.62 1.17 2.38
C ILE A 159 11.85 0.16 3.52
N PHE A 160 13.10 -0.06 3.93
CA PHE A 160 13.44 -0.90 5.08
C PHE A 160 12.81 -0.37 6.39
N ASN A 161 12.85 0.95 6.61
CA ASN A 161 12.25 1.56 7.81
C ASN A 161 10.73 1.36 7.92
N ILE A 162 10.07 0.98 6.82
CA ILE A 162 8.64 0.68 6.78
C ILE A 162 8.36 -0.78 6.39
N GLN A 163 9.33 -1.69 6.60
CA GLN A 163 9.22 -3.13 6.33
C GLN A 163 7.96 -3.77 6.91
N GLU A 164 7.51 -3.28 8.07
CA GLU A 164 6.28 -3.72 8.72
C GLU A 164 5.01 -3.50 7.90
N LYS A 165 5.07 -2.72 6.82
CA LYS A 165 3.92 -2.45 5.93
C LYS A 165 3.94 -3.24 4.63
N TRP A 166 5.01 -3.96 4.31
CA TRP A 166 5.14 -4.59 2.99
C TRP A 166 5.85 -5.94 2.95
N ALA A 167 6.86 -6.15 3.78
CA ALA A 167 7.69 -7.36 3.73
C ALA A 167 6.92 -8.54 4.32
N TYR A 168 6.91 -9.68 3.64
CA TYR A 168 6.07 -10.82 4.00
C TYR A 168 6.26 -11.27 5.45
N ALA A 169 7.53 -11.37 5.87
CA ALA A 169 7.94 -11.71 7.22
C ALA A 169 7.23 -10.89 8.30
N TYR A 170 6.97 -9.62 8.02
CA TYR A 170 6.30 -8.72 8.95
C TYR A 170 4.80 -8.64 8.70
N VAL A 171 4.32 -8.61 7.46
CA VAL A 171 2.89 -8.42 7.17
C VAL A 171 2.03 -9.68 7.35
N ARG A 172 2.64 -10.86 7.55
CA ARG A 172 1.93 -12.16 7.66
C ARG A 172 0.79 -12.19 8.68
N HIS A 173 0.86 -11.37 9.73
CA HIS A 173 -0.16 -11.29 10.77
C HIS A 173 -1.35 -10.40 10.37
N ALA A 174 -1.21 -9.57 9.34
CA ALA A 174 -2.25 -8.68 8.85
C ALA A 174 -3.14 -9.38 7.82
N TRP A 175 -4.41 -9.52 8.15
CA TRP A 175 -5.39 -10.09 7.23
C TRP A 175 -5.66 -9.15 6.05
N SER A 176 -5.47 -9.61 4.82
CA SER A 176 -5.70 -8.83 3.59
C SER A 176 -6.73 -9.41 2.63
N ALA A 177 -7.44 -10.47 3.02
CA ALA A 177 -8.35 -11.22 2.13
C ALA A 177 -7.69 -11.73 0.83
N GLY A 178 -6.36 -11.81 0.77
CA GLY A 178 -5.61 -12.15 -0.45
C GLY A 178 -5.37 -10.95 -1.39
N MET A 179 -5.80 -9.74 -1.01
CA MET A 179 -5.45 -8.51 -1.72
C MET A 179 -3.97 -8.17 -1.45
N ASN A 180 -3.24 -7.90 -2.53
CA ASN A 180 -1.83 -7.47 -2.49
C ASN A 180 -1.61 -6.18 -3.30
N SER A 181 -2.51 -5.85 -4.22
CA SER A 181 -2.45 -4.64 -5.04
C SER A 181 -3.72 -3.81 -4.90
N THR A 182 -3.60 -2.56 -5.30
CA THR A 182 -4.72 -1.65 -5.49
C THR A 182 -5.44 -1.89 -6.80
#